data_AF-A0A942ABC7-F1
#
_entry.id   AF-A0A942ABC7-F1
#
_cell.length_a   1.000
_cell.length_b   1.000
_cell.length_c   1.000
_cell.angle_alpha   90.00
_cell.angle_beta   90.00
_cell.angle_gamma   90.00
#
_symmetry.space_group_name_H-M   'P 1'
#
loop_
_entity.id
_entity.type
_entity.pdbx_description
1 polymer ?
#
loop_
_entity_poly.entity_id
_entity_poly.type
_entity_poly.pdbx_seq_one_letter_code
_entity_poly.pdbx_strand_id
1 'polypeptide(L)'
;TQFNVFCYPDAGLISTSLIEGSVKVYHSEDEANGVVLKPNQQLVYDRQSFQTIQMKNEDDLLWKDGIYNFKSERLESILKKLELYYDVKIVVKSPEILSYRYTGKFRQRDGVVEILRIIQKIHHFKMSENDERNIVTLYR
;
A
#
# COMPACT_ATOMS: atom_id res chain seq x y z
N THR A 1 -8.44 -17.59 -12.79
CA THR A 1 -8.42 -16.12 -12.70
C THR A 1 -7.61 -15.73 -11.49
N GLN A 2 -6.62 -14.84 -11.67
CA GLN A 2 -5.76 -14.31 -10.61
C GLN A 2 -5.86 -12.79 -10.61
N PHE A 3 -6.25 -12.21 -9.48
CA PHE A 3 -6.48 -10.77 -9.33
C PHE A 3 -6.24 -10.33 -7.88
N ASN A 4 -6.06 -9.03 -7.67
CA ASN A 4 -5.90 -8.41 -6.37
C ASN A 4 -7.03 -7.40 -6.13
N VAL A 5 -7.57 -7.34 -4.91
CA VAL A 5 -8.55 -6.34 -4.50
C VAL A 5 -8.01 -5.58 -3.30
N PHE A 6 -8.01 -4.26 -3.41
CA PHE A 6 -7.64 -3.34 -2.33
C PHE A 6 -8.88 -2.53 -1.97
N CYS A 7 -9.45 -2.81 -0.79
CA CYS A 7 -10.73 -2.23 -0.36
C CYS A 7 -10.72 -1.94 1.14
N TYR A 8 -9.80 -1.09 1.58
CA TYR A 8 -9.69 -0.72 3.00
C TYR A 8 -10.48 0.57 3.28
N PRO A 9 -11.32 0.62 4.34
CA PRO A 9 -12.22 1.76 4.61
C PRO A 9 -11.52 3.12 4.65
N ASP A 10 -10.33 3.17 5.24
CA ASP A 10 -9.58 4.42 5.49
C ASP A 10 -8.69 4.85 4.31
N ALA A 11 -8.59 4.02 3.26
CA ALA A 11 -7.71 4.31 2.13
C ALA A 11 -8.33 5.31 1.13
N GLY A 12 -9.64 5.59 1.23
CA GLY A 12 -10.35 6.55 0.37
C GLY A 12 -10.54 6.09 -1.08
N LEU A 13 -10.00 4.94 -1.47
CA LEU A 13 -10.14 4.34 -2.80
C LEU A 13 -10.32 2.83 -2.70
N ILE A 14 -10.99 2.27 -3.71
CA ILE A 14 -11.05 0.84 -3.97
C ILE A 14 -10.25 0.58 -5.25
N SER A 15 -9.47 -0.49 -5.31
CA SER A 15 -8.88 -0.91 -6.58
C SER A 15 -8.93 -2.41 -6.78
N THR A 16 -9.04 -2.82 -8.04
CA THR A 16 -9.01 -4.22 -8.48
C THR A 16 -8.01 -4.35 -9.62
N SER A 17 -7.02 -5.23 -9.46
CA SER A 17 -5.93 -5.45 -10.42
C SER A 17 -6.02 -6.87 -10.99
N LEU A 18 -6.05 -7.03 -12.31
CA LEU A 18 -6.15 -8.34 -12.97
C LEU A 18 -4.80 -8.79 -13.52
N ILE A 19 -4.39 -10.00 -13.16
CA ILE A 19 -3.12 -10.62 -13.57
C ILE A 19 -3.37 -11.63 -14.66
N GLU A 20 -4.30 -12.55 -14.44
CA GLU A 20 -4.65 -13.60 -15.40
C GLU A 20 -6.15 -13.91 -15.37
N GLY A 21 -6.73 -14.21 -16.52
CA GLY A 21 -8.14 -14.52 -16.68
C GLY A 21 -8.97 -13.29 -17.02
N SER A 22 -10.18 -13.18 -16.46
CA SER A 22 -11.10 -12.08 -16.71
C SER A 22 -11.88 -11.75 -15.44
N VAL A 23 -12.04 -10.46 -15.15
CA VAL A 23 -12.80 -9.92 -14.02
C VAL A 23 -13.68 -8.79 -14.54
N LYS A 24 -14.97 -8.81 -14.18
CA LYS A 24 -15.90 -7.70 -14.41
C LYS A 24 -16.17 -7.00 -13.09
N VAL A 25 -15.95 -5.69 -13.04
CA VAL A 25 -16.23 -4.84 -11.87
C VAL A 25 -17.42 -3.96 -12.18
N TYR A 26 -18.40 -3.93 -11.27
CA TYR A 26 -19.64 -3.19 -11.45
C TYR A 26 -20.19 -2.72 -10.11
N HIS A 27 -21.04 -1.69 -10.14
CA HIS A 27 -21.85 -1.32 -8.98
C HIS A 27 -22.95 -2.35 -8.78
N SER A 28 -23.30 -2.68 -7.53
CA SER A 28 -24.29 -3.73 -7.23
C SER A 28 -25.64 -3.56 -7.93
N GLU A 29 -26.02 -2.31 -8.24
CA GLU A 29 -27.28 -1.97 -8.91
C GLU A 29 -27.14 -1.75 -10.44
N ASP A 30 -25.92 -1.79 -10.98
CA ASP A 30 -25.63 -1.48 -12.38
C ASP A 30 -24.59 -2.43 -12.98
N GLU A 31 -24.97 -3.70 -13.12
CA GLU A 31 -24.13 -4.71 -13.77
C GLU A 31 -23.95 -4.43 -15.27
N ALA A 32 -24.93 -3.80 -15.92
CA ALA A 32 -24.91 -3.54 -17.35
C ALA A 32 -23.73 -2.64 -17.76
N ASN A 33 -23.44 -1.60 -16.96
CA ASN A 33 -22.33 -0.68 -17.20
C ASN A 33 -21.01 -1.11 -16.53
N GLY A 34 -20.90 -2.39 -16.14
CA GLY A 34 -19.69 -2.95 -15.56
C GLY A 34 -18.48 -2.91 -16.50
N VAL A 35 -17.29 -2.73 -15.93
CA VAL A 35 -16.02 -2.70 -16.65
C VAL A 35 -15.37 -4.08 -16.59
N VAL A 36 -15.08 -4.66 -17.76
CA VAL A 36 -14.29 -5.90 -17.86
C VAL A 36 -12.81 -5.56 -17.95
N LEU A 37 -12.05 -6.00 -16.96
CA LEU A 37 -10.59 -5.87 -16.94
C LEU A 37 -9.95 -6.87 -17.89
N LYS A 38 -8.89 -6.43 -18.57
CA LYS A 38 -7.92 -7.29 -19.27
C LYS A 38 -6.72 -7.58 -18.36
N PRO A 39 -5.97 -8.67 -18.59
CA PRO A 39 -4.69 -8.89 -17.93
C PRO A 39 -3.79 -7.64 -17.98
N ASN A 40 -3.12 -7.36 -16.87
CA ASN A 40 -2.30 -6.16 -16.64
C ASN A 40 -3.07 -4.83 -16.58
N GLN A 41 -4.38 -4.88 -16.29
CA GLN A 41 -5.17 -3.68 -15.99
C GLN A 41 -5.58 -3.62 -14.53
N GLN A 42 -5.65 -2.40 -14.01
CA GLN A 42 -6.20 -2.09 -12.70
C GLN A 42 -7.35 -1.10 -12.86
N LEU A 43 -8.48 -1.36 -12.21
CA LEU A 43 -9.54 -0.40 -12.01
C LEU A 43 -9.38 0.23 -10.64
N VAL A 44 -9.41 1.55 -10.59
CA VAL A 44 -9.43 2.36 -9.37
C VAL A 44 -10.78 3.06 -9.30
N TYR A 45 -11.39 3.03 -8.12
CA TYR A 45 -12.64 3.71 -7.80
C TYR A 45 -12.40 4.66 -6.62
N ASP A 46 -12.59 5.95 -6.86
CA ASP A 46 -12.36 7.05 -5.91
C ASP A 46 -13.66 7.60 -5.31
N ARG A 47 -14.71 6.77 -5.24
CA ARG A 47 -16.09 7.14 -4.85
C ARG A 47 -16.84 8.02 -5.85
N GLN A 48 -16.22 8.42 -6.97
CA GLN A 48 -16.89 9.17 -8.02
C GLN A 48 -16.96 8.39 -9.32
N SER A 49 -15.84 7.79 -9.75
CA SER A 49 -15.75 7.17 -11.07
C SER A 49 -14.84 5.95 -11.09
N PHE A 50 -15.12 5.02 -12.01
CA PHE A 50 -14.18 3.97 -12.36
C PHE A 50 -13.13 4.52 -13.32
N GLN A 51 -11.87 4.40 -12.95
CA GLN A 51 -10.72 4.71 -13.79
C GLN A 51 -9.92 3.45 -14.04
N THR A 52 -9.73 3.08 -15.31
CA THR A 52 -8.88 1.93 -15.68
C THR A 52 -7.50 2.44 -16.05
N ILE A 53 -6.47 1.89 -15.41
CA ILE A 53 -5.07 2.18 -15.65
C ILE A 53 -4.31 0.92 -16.01
N GLN A 54 -3.27 1.07 -16.84
CA GLN A 54 -2.35 -0.02 -17.14
C GLN A 54 -1.44 -0.26 -15.92
N MET A 55 -1.38 -1.50 -15.45
CA MET A 55 -0.44 -1.89 -14.41
C MET A 55 0.97 -1.74 -14.95
N LYS A 56 1.79 -0.93 -14.26
CA LYS A 56 3.17 -0.68 -14.69
C LYS A 56 4.15 -1.76 -14.23
N ASN A 57 3.83 -2.53 -13.18
CA ASN A 57 4.71 -3.58 -12.68
C ASN A 57 3.90 -4.78 -12.15
N GLU A 58 4.40 -5.98 -12.40
CA GLU A 58 3.96 -7.22 -11.72
C GLU A 58 4.36 -7.23 -10.23
N ASP A 59 5.23 -6.31 -9.82
CA ASP A 59 5.71 -6.18 -8.43
C ASP A 59 4.59 -5.91 -7.42
N ASP A 60 3.42 -5.41 -7.85
CA ASP A 60 2.26 -5.13 -6.98
C ASP A 60 1.67 -6.40 -6.35
N LEU A 61 2.05 -7.58 -6.84
CA LEU A 61 1.68 -8.86 -6.25
C LEU A 61 2.72 -9.40 -5.28
N LEU A 62 3.92 -8.84 -5.19
CA LEU A 62 4.99 -9.42 -4.37
C LEU A 62 4.62 -9.58 -2.90
N TRP A 63 3.59 -8.87 -2.42
CA TRP A 63 3.07 -9.05 -1.08
C TRP A 63 2.53 -10.47 -0.82
N LYS A 64 1.99 -11.18 -1.83
CA LYS A 64 1.60 -12.60 -1.67
C LYS A 64 2.80 -13.51 -1.43
N ASP A 65 3.97 -13.11 -1.92
CA ASP A 65 5.24 -13.80 -1.74
C ASP A 65 6.00 -13.29 -0.50
N GLY A 66 5.33 -12.50 0.35
CA GLY A 66 5.92 -11.97 1.57
C GLY A 66 6.91 -10.83 1.32
N ILE A 67 6.81 -10.11 0.21
CA ILE A 67 7.73 -9.02 -0.16
C ILE A 67 6.95 -7.71 -0.35
N TYR A 68 7.29 -6.70 0.44
CA TYR A 68 6.85 -5.33 0.18
C TYR A 68 7.82 -4.66 -0.78
N ASN A 69 7.29 -4.12 -1.87
CA ASN A 69 8.06 -3.36 -2.85
C ASN A 69 7.61 -1.90 -2.84
N PHE A 70 8.52 -1.00 -2.48
CA PHE A 70 8.30 0.44 -2.55
C PHE A 70 9.12 1.00 -3.71
N LYS A 71 8.49 1.73 -4.63
CA LYS A 71 9.14 2.30 -5.82
C LYS A 71 8.91 3.80 -5.87
N SER A 72 9.92 4.57 -5.48
CA SER A 72 9.85 6.04 -5.33
C SER A 72 8.63 6.50 -4.53
N GLU A 73 8.28 5.76 -3.48
CA GLU A 73 7.05 5.98 -2.72
C GLU A 73 7.32 6.93 -1.55
N ARG A 74 6.36 7.84 -1.25
CA ARG A 74 6.49 8.77 -0.13
C ARG A 74 6.44 8.01 1.20
N LEU A 75 7.20 8.48 2.19
CA LEU A 75 7.20 7.89 3.53
C LEU A 75 5.79 7.84 4.09
N GLU A 76 4.99 8.89 3.91
CA GLU A 76 3.59 8.91 4.33
C GLU A 76 2.79 7.68 3.85
N SER A 77 2.91 7.33 2.57
CA SER A 77 2.22 6.19 1.98
C SER A 77 2.78 4.86 2.50
N ILE A 78 4.10 4.78 2.70
CA ILE A 78 4.77 3.62 3.29
C ILE A 78 4.29 3.40 4.72
N LEU A 79 4.23 4.45 5.55
CA LEU A 79 3.79 4.35 6.94
C LEU A 79 2.34 3.88 7.00
N LYS A 80 1.44 4.44 6.19
CA LYS A 80 0.03 3.99 6.10
C LYS A 80 -0.08 2.51 5.72
N LYS A 81 0.75 2.02 4.80
CA LYS A 81 0.83 0.60 4.44
C LYS A 81 1.31 -0.26 5.62
N LEU A 82 2.36 0.19 6.33
CA LEU A 82 2.90 -0.54 7.48
C LEU A 82 1.92 -0.57 8.65
N GLU A 83 1.22 0.54 8.93
CA GLU A 83 0.15 0.60 9.93
C GLU A 83 -0.91 -0.46 9.62
N LEU A 84 -1.36 -0.52 8.37
CA LEU A 84 -2.36 -1.48 7.92
C LEU A 84 -1.88 -2.94 7.98
N TYR A 85 -0.66 -3.22 7.53
CA TYR A 85 -0.17 -4.58 7.39
C TYR A 85 0.25 -5.23 8.72
N TYR A 86 0.66 -4.42 9.70
CA TYR A 86 1.14 -4.89 11.00
C TYR A 86 0.22 -4.50 12.16
N ASP A 87 -0.96 -3.94 11.87
CA ASP A 87 -1.94 -3.46 12.87
C ASP A 87 -1.32 -2.54 13.93
N VAL A 88 -0.38 -1.70 13.50
CA VAL A 88 0.43 -0.81 14.35
C VAL A 88 0.02 0.63 14.10
N LYS A 89 0.12 1.49 15.11
CA LYS A 89 -0.09 2.93 14.97
C LYS A 89 1.23 3.67 14.87
N ILE A 90 1.45 4.41 13.79
CA ILE A 90 2.69 5.16 13.58
C ILE A 90 2.42 6.67 13.72
N VAL A 91 2.97 7.27 14.78
CA VAL A 91 2.83 8.69 15.06
C VAL A 91 4.06 9.45 14.57
N VAL A 92 3.88 10.38 13.64
CA VAL A 92 4.97 11.21 13.12
C VAL A 92 4.95 12.60 13.76
N LYS A 93 5.96 12.89 14.59
CA LYS A 93 6.14 14.20 15.25
C LYS A 93 6.86 15.23 14.38
N SER A 94 7.55 14.78 13.33
CA SER A 94 8.34 15.60 12.41
C SER A 94 7.76 15.49 11.00
N PRO A 95 6.69 16.22 10.64
CA PRO A 95 5.98 16.05 9.38
C PRO A 95 6.86 16.24 8.13
N GLU A 96 7.98 16.94 8.24
CA GLU A 96 8.92 17.15 7.14
C GLU A 96 9.45 15.84 6.53
N ILE A 97 9.56 14.78 7.32
CA ILE A 97 10.07 13.47 6.86
C ILE A 97 9.07 12.73 5.96
N LEU A 98 7.77 13.06 6.05
CA LEU A 98 6.70 12.41 5.29
C LEU A 98 6.86 12.56 3.78
N SER A 99 7.54 13.63 3.36
CA SER A 99 7.79 13.97 1.95
C SER A 99 8.90 13.14 1.31
N TYR A 100 9.77 12.49 2.11
CA TYR A 100 10.88 11.71 1.61
C TYR A 100 10.39 10.50 0.83
N ARG A 101 11.10 10.18 -0.26
CA ARG A 101 10.76 9.06 -1.14
C ARG A 101 11.76 7.93 -0.99
N TYR A 102 11.25 6.71 -0.95
CA TYR A 102 12.05 5.51 -0.77
C TYR A 102 11.85 4.55 -1.94
N THR A 103 12.92 3.83 -2.27
CA THR A 103 12.89 2.69 -3.18
C THR A 103 13.57 1.52 -2.49
N GLY A 104 12.88 0.39 -2.37
CA GLY A 104 13.41 -0.77 -1.67
C GLY A 104 12.43 -1.93 -1.62
N LYS A 105 12.98 -3.12 -1.40
CA LYS A 105 12.22 -4.36 -1.17
C LYS A 105 12.47 -4.83 0.26
N PHE A 106 11.41 -5.15 0.97
CA PHE A 106 11.43 -5.62 2.36
C PHE A 106 10.70 -6.94 2.46
N ARG A 107 11.14 -7.85 3.33
CA ARG A 107 10.36 -9.08 3.59
C ARG A 107 9.40 -8.83 4.76
N GLN A 108 8.20 -9.37 4.68
CA GLN A 108 7.20 -9.27 5.73
C GLN A 108 7.68 -9.83 7.07
N ARG A 109 8.47 -10.91 7.00
CA ARG A 109 9.09 -11.53 8.19
C ARG A 109 10.08 -10.62 8.93
N ASP A 110 10.57 -9.55 8.29
CA ASP A 110 11.54 -8.65 8.91
C ASP A 110 10.86 -7.77 9.97
N GLY A 111 9.53 -7.60 9.89
CA GLY A 111 8.73 -6.84 10.86
C GLY A 111 8.81 -5.32 10.66
N VAL A 112 7.82 -4.60 11.19
CA VAL A 112 7.71 -3.14 11.00
C VAL A 112 8.91 -2.37 11.54
N VAL A 113 9.43 -2.78 12.70
CA VAL A 113 10.55 -2.10 13.38
C VAL A 113 11.83 -2.15 12.55
N GLU A 114 12.17 -3.31 11.99
CA GLU A 114 13.38 -3.46 11.18
C GLU A 114 13.27 -2.70 9.85
N ILE A 115 12.09 -2.72 9.23
CA ILE A 115 11.81 -1.91 8.04
C ILE A 115 12.05 -0.43 8.34
N LEU A 116 11.50 0.08 9.45
CA LEU A 116 11.68 1.48 9.86
C LEU A 116 13.14 1.80 10.21
N ARG A 117 13.88 0.88 10.84
CA ARG A 117 15.33 1.05 11.10
C ARG A 117 16.15 1.13 9.82
N ILE A 118 15.80 0.38 8.77
CA ILE A 118 16.47 0.47 7.48
C ILE A 118 16.15 1.81 6.80
N ILE A 119 14.88 2.25 6.84
CA ILE A 119 14.47 3.57 6.34
C ILE A 119 15.24 4.69 7.08
N GLN A 120 15.43 4.55 8.39
CA GLN A 120 16.20 5.47 9.25
C GLN A 120 17.67 5.61 8.84
N LYS A 121 18.27 4.60 8.20
CA LYS A 121 19.66 4.66 7.71
C LYS A 121 19.81 5.53 6.45
N ILE A 122 18.72 5.74 5.70
CA ILE A 122 18.72 6.53 4.46
C ILE A 122 18.46 8.00 4.77
N HIS A 123 17.46 8.27 5.61
CA HIS A 123 17.15 9.62 6.09
C HIS A 123 17.12 9.65 7.61
N HIS A 124 17.81 10.62 8.21
CA HIS A 124 17.94 10.72 9.65
C HIS A 124 16.61 11.11 10.33
N PHE A 125 16.05 10.16 11.06
CA PHE A 125 15.07 10.37 12.11
C PHE A 125 15.39 9.43 13.28
N LYS A 126 14.64 9.53 14.36
CA LYS A 126 14.66 8.69 15.54
C LYS A 126 13.29 8.05 15.70
N MET A 127 13.27 6.93 16.41
CA MET A 127 12.07 6.15 16.64
C MET A 127 11.99 5.74 18.12
N SER A 128 10.78 5.72 18.66
CA SER A 128 10.48 5.17 19.98
C SER A 128 9.30 4.20 19.86
N GLU A 129 9.46 3.05 20.47
CA GLU A 129 8.50 1.94 20.43
C GLU A 129 7.72 1.89 21.75
N ASN A 130 6.41 1.69 21.67
CA ASN A 130 5.53 1.41 22.80
C ASN A 130 4.76 0.11 22.51
N ASP A 131 5.33 -0.99 22.98
CA ASP A 131 4.83 -2.34 22.72
C ASP A 131 3.44 -2.58 23.32
N GLU A 132 3.15 -1.99 24.48
CA GLU A 132 1.86 -2.13 25.16
C GLU A 132 0.68 -1.57 24.35
N ARG A 133 0.94 -0.55 23.52
CA ARG A 133 -0.10 0.13 22.73
C ARG A 133 0.02 -0.14 21.23
N ASN A 134 1.01 -0.95 20.82
CA ASN A 134 1.42 -1.12 19.43
C ASN A 134 1.61 0.23 18.72
N ILE A 135 2.32 1.16 19.37
CA ILE A 135 2.58 2.51 18.84
C ILE A 135 4.07 2.69 18.56
N VAL A 136 4.37 3.18 17.35
CA VAL A 136 5.72 3.62 16.96
C VAL A 136 5.71 5.11 16.74
N THR A 137 6.59 5.85 17.43
CA THR A 137 6.70 7.31 17.28
C THR A 137 7.96 7.69 16.52
N LEU A 138 7.82 8.42 15.42
CA LEU A 138 8.93 8.96 14.62
C LEU A 138 9.14 10.45 14.91
N TYR A 139 10.38 10.85 15.14
CA TYR A 139 10.78 12.24 15.46
C TYR A 139 12.21 12.50 15.01
N ARG A 140 12.67 13.75 14.97
CA ARG A 140 14.07 14.07 14.64
C ARG A 140 14.97 14.11 15.88
#